data_AF-A0A2H9U025-F1
#
_entry.id   AF-A0A2H9U025-F1
#
_cell.length_a   1.000
_cell.length_b   1.000
_cell.length_c   1.000
_cell.angle_alpha   90.00
_cell.angle_beta   90.00
_cell.angle_gamma   90.00
#
_symmetry.space_group_name_H-M   'P 1'
#
loop_
_entity.id
_entity.type
_entity.pdbx_description
1 polymer ?
#
loop_
_entity_poly.entity_id
_entity_poly.type
_entity_poly.pdbx_seq_one_letter_code
_entity_poly.pdbx_strand_id
1 'polypeptide(L)'
;QEGGGSQRALQEWLQTQGESLTQLTRTVEVNSERELAAAISRGDADVGPGAQSTATEFGLGFMPLSQACCDLVMPQGVFFRALLQQLLDWLHSPAGRELAARLGGYDVSQSGKLVWSPQ
;
A
#
# COMPACT_ATOMS: atom_id res chain seq x y z
N GLN A 1 -11.83 -0.56 -7.93
CA GLN A 1 -12.94 0.20 -7.34
C GLN A 1 -12.78 1.68 -7.68
N GLU A 2 -13.84 2.31 -8.18
CA GLU A 2 -13.87 3.75 -8.42
C GLU A 2 -13.60 4.56 -7.14
N GLY A 3 -12.72 5.56 -7.24
CA GLY A 3 -12.39 6.46 -6.12
C GLY A 3 -11.42 5.89 -5.08
N GLY A 4 -10.88 4.69 -5.31
CA GLY A 4 -9.82 4.12 -4.45
C GLY A 4 -8.51 4.91 -4.53
N GLY A 5 -7.74 4.93 -3.44
CA GLY A 5 -6.47 5.67 -3.37
C GLY A 5 -5.46 5.26 -4.44
N SER A 6 -5.40 3.97 -4.78
CA SER A 6 -4.51 3.45 -5.82
C SER A 6 -4.92 3.92 -7.24
N GLN A 7 -6.21 4.01 -7.54
CA GLN A 7 -6.69 4.57 -8.81
C GLN A 7 -6.37 6.05 -8.93
N ARG A 8 -6.55 6.81 -7.83
CA ARG A 8 -6.17 8.22 -7.78
C ARG A 8 -4.67 8.40 -8.03
N ALA A 9 -3.82 7.60 -7.38
CA ALA A 9 -2.38 7.64 -7.59
C ALA A 9 -2.00 7.35 -9.05
N LEU A 10 -2.65 6.36 -9.70
CA LEU A 10 -2.45 6.09 -11.12
C LEU A 10 -2.89 7.27 -12.00
N GLN A 11 -4.04 7.88 -11.70
CA GLN A 11 -4.54 9.04 -12.44
C GLN A 11 -3.58 10.23 -12.32
N GLU A 12 -3.11 10.54 -11.12
CA GLU A 12 -2.13 11.61 -10.87
C GLU A 12 -0.82 11.32 -11.62
N TRP A 13 -0.33 10.08 -11.58
CA TRP A 13 0.85 9.67 -12.33
C TRP A 13 0.67 9.85 -13.84
N LEU A 14 -0.45 9.38 -14.42
CA LEU A 14 -0.74 9.55 -15.86
C LEU A 14 -0.79 11.03 -16.26
N GLN A 15 -1.40 11.88 -15.43
CA GLN A 15 -1.44 13.33 -15.67
C GLN A 15 -0.04 13.94 -15.73
N THR A 16 0.91 13.48 -14.89
CA THR A 16 2.31 13.95 -14.97
C THR A 16 2.98 13.58 -16.30
N GLN A 17 2.49 12.55 -16.98
CA GLN A 17 2.96 12.11 -18.30
C GLN A 17 2.19 12.76 -19.45
N GLY A 18 1.21 13.63 -19.17
CA GLY A 18 0.31 14.19 -20.19
C GLY A 18 -0.77 13.23 -20.68
N GLU A 19 -0.91 12.07 -20.05
CA GLU A 19 -1.89 11.04 -20.40
C GLU A 19 -3.08 11.03 -19.44
N SER A 20 -4.10 10.23 -19.75
CA SER A 20 -5.29 10.10 -18.90
C SER A 20 -5.87 8.69 -18.91
N LEU A 21 -6.67 8.37 -17.88
CA LEU A 21 -7.32 7.07 -17.75
C LEU A 21 -8.22 6.71 -18.95
N THR A 22 -8.75 7.69 -19.69
CA THR A 22 -9.62 7.44 -20.85
C THR A 22 -8.88 6.85 -22.05
N GLN A 23 -7.55 6.92 -22.05
CA GLN A 23 -6.72 6.29 -23.07
C GLN A 23 -6.41 4.81 -22.76
N LEU A 24 -6.74 4.36 -21.54
CA LEU A 24 -6.58 2.97 -21.15
C LEU A 24 -7.86 2.19 -21.41
N THR A 25 -7.73 0.92 -21.78
CA THR A 25 -8.87 0.00 -21.90
C THR A 25 -9.24 -0.53 -20.52
N ARG A 26 -10.50 -0.34 -20.10
CA ARG A 26 -11.03 -0.91 -18.86
C ARG A 26 -11.59 -2.31 -19.14
N THR A 27 -10.97 -3.35 -18.60
CA THR A 27 -11.35 -4.75 -18.87
C THR A 27 -12.25 -5.33 -17.79
N VAL A 28 -11.89 -5.16 -16.51
CA VAL A 28 -12.61 -5.72 -15.36
C VAL A 28 -12.75 -4.69 -14.25
N GLU A 29 -13.80 -4.85 -13.44
CA GLU A 29 -13.97 -4.09 -12.21
C GLU A 29 -13.89 -5.03 -11.00
N VAL A 30 -13.08 -4.63 -10.03
CA VAL A 30 -12.75 -5.40 -8.83
C VAL A 30 -12.82 -4.50 -7.60
N ASN A 31 -13.14 -5.11 -6.46
CA ASN A 31 -13.41 -4.42 -5.20
C ASN A 31 -12.26 -4.57 -4.18
N SER A 32 -11.20 -5.29 -4.52
CA SER A 32 -10.01 -5.41 -3.70
C SER A 32 -8.75 -5.55 -4.55
N GLU A 33 -7.59 -5.24 -3.97
CA GLU A 33 -6.31 -5.44 -4.65
C GLU A 33 -6.03 -6.93 -4.90
N ARG A 34 -6.50 -7.82 -4.01
CA ARG A 34 -6.37 -9.27 -4.21
C ARG A 34 -7.21 -9.77 -5.37
N GLU A 35 -8.43 -9.25 -5.55
CA GLU A 35 -9.24 -9.54 -6.74
C GLU A 35 -8.57 -9.06 -8.01
N LEU A 36 -7.94 -7.87 -7.98
CA LEU A 36 -7.16 -7.36 -9.10
C LEU A 36 -5.98 -8.27 -9.44
N ALA A 37 -5.18 -8.65 -8.45
CA ALA A 37 -4.04 -9.54 -8.64
C ALA A 37 -4.47 -10.91 -9.17
N ALA A 38 -5.60 -11.44 -8.70
CA ALA A 38 -6.17 -12.67 -9.23
C ALA A 38 -6.64 -12.52 -10.69
N ALA A 39 -7.25 -11.39 -11.06
CA ALA A 39 -7.67 -11.11 -12.43
C ALA A 39 -6.46 -11.05 -13.39
N ILE A 40 -5.38 -10.36 -12.98
CA ILE A 40 -4.14 -10.31 -13.75
C ILE A 40 -3.53 -11.71 -13.89
N SER A 41 -3.47 -12.48 -12.79
CA SER A 41 -2.92 -13.84 -12.80
C SER A 41 -3.67 -14.80 -13.74
N ARG A 42 -4.96 -14.56 -13.98
CA ARG A 42 -5.78 -15.33 -14.93
C ARG A 42 -5.70 -14.83 -16.36
N GLY A 43 -5.11 -13.65 -16.59
CA GLY A 43 -5.09 -12.99 -17.90
C GLY A 43 -6.36 -12.21 -18.24
N ASP A 44 -7.22 -11.92 -17.24
CA ASP A 44 -8.42 -11.09 -17.43
C ASP A 44 -8.06 -9.58 -17.55
N ALA A 45 -6.83 -9.21 -17.16
CA ALA A 45 -6.26 -7.88 -17.28
C ALA A 45 -4.72 -7.95 -17.39
N ASP A 46 -4.11 -6.99 -18.09
CA ASP A 46 -2.66 -6.92 -18.23
C ASP A 46 -1.97 -6.21 -17.04
N VAL A 47 -2.60 -5.15 -16.54
CA VAL A 47 -2.08 -4.28 -15.48
C VAL A 47 -3.21 -3.70 -14.63
N GLY A 48 -2.88 -3.23 -13.43
CA GLY A 48 -3.78 -2.40 -12.65
C GLY A 48 -3.10 -1.78 -11.42
N PRO A 49 -3.73 -0.76 -10.81
CA PRO A 49 -3.16 -0.08 -9.65
C PRO A 49 -3.38 -0.86 -8.35
N GLY A 50 -2.33 -1.04 -7.55
CA GLY A 50 -2.39 -1.70 -6.24
C GLY A 50 -1.08 -1.61 -5.47
N ALA A 51 -1.03 -2.14 -4.25
CA ALA A 51 0.17 -2.14 -3.43
C ALA A 51 1.20 -3.19 -3.89
N GLN A 52 2.49 -2.87 -3.68
CA GLN A 52 3.59 -3.79 -3.95
C GLN A 52 3.51 -5.07 -3.12
N SER A 53 2.97 -5.00 -1.90
CA SER A 53 2.79 -6.16 -1.03
C SER A 53 1.83 -7.18 -1.67
N THR A 54 0.72 -6.71 -2.24
CA THR A 54 -0.23 -7.57 -2.96
C THR A 54 0.41 -8.18 -4.22
N ALA A 55 1.16 -7.39 -4.99
CA ALA A 55 1.90 -7.92 -6.15
C ALA A 55 2.90 -9.02 -5.73
N THR A 56 3.63 -8.79 -4.64
CA THR A 56 4.59 -9.76 -4.07
C THR A 56 3.90 -11.04 -3.61
N GLU A 57 2.76 -10.92 -2.91
CA GLU A 57 1.94 -12.07 -2.46
C GLU A 57 1.51 -12.98 -3.63
N PHE A 58 1.20 -12.39 -4.79
CA PHE A 58 0.74 -13.11 -5.99
C PHE A 58 1.87 -13.44 -6.99
N GLY A 59 3.12 -13.07 -6.69
CA GLY A 59 4.24 -13.28 -7.61
C GLY A 59 4.18 -12.46 -8.89
N LEU A 60 3.47 -11.33 -8.88
CA LEU A 60 3.34 -10.42 -10.01
C LEU A 60 4.48 -9.40 -10.05
N GLY A 61 4.80 -8.93 -11.26
CA GLY A 61 5.68 -7.78 -11.44
C GLY A 61 5.06 -6.51 -10.85
N PHE A 62 5.90 -5.61 -10.33
CA PHE A 62 5.46 -4.35 -9.74
C PHE A 62 6.25 -3.16 -10.29
N MET A 63 5.54 -2.09 -10.65
CA MET A 63 6.11 -0.81 -11.07
C MET A 63 5.76 0.26 -10.03
N PRO A 64 6.75 0.83 -9.31
CA PRO A 64 6.48 1.84 -8.29
C PRO A 64 6.06 3.17 -8.93
N LEU A 65 4.86 3.66 -8.59
CA LEU A 65 4.33 4.95 -9.07
C LEU A 65 4.33 6.03 -7.98
N SER A 66 3.89 5.68 -6.78
CA SER A 66 3.83 6.57 -5.63
C SER A 66 3.98 5.80 -4.32
N GLN A 67 4.22 6.53 -3.23
CA GLN A 67 4.22 5.99 -1.88
C GLN A 67 2.92 6.36 -1.17
N ALA A 68 2.31 5.38 -0.51
CA ALA A 68 1.15 5.59 0.36
C ALA A 68 1.59 5.42 1.82
N CYS A 69 1.53 6.50 2.59
CA CYS A 69 1.77 6.45 4.03
C CYS A 69 0.47 6.03 4.74
N CYS A 70 0.57 5.06 5.65
CA CYS A 70 -0.55 4.64 6.50
C CYS A 70 -0.29 5.13 7.93
N ASP A 71 -1.04 6.14 8.35
CA ASP A 71 -1.02 6.64 9.72
C ASP A 71 -2.03 5.89 10.58
N LEU A 72 -1.63 5.51 11.80
CA LEU A 72 -2.52 4.88 12.77
C LEU A 72 -3.13 5.93 13.70
N VAL A 73 -4.47 6.02 13.69
CA VAL A 73 -5.21 6.90 14.61
C VAL A 73 -5.69 6.10 15.81
N MET A 74 -5.35 6.55 17.00
CA MET A 74 -5.75 5.90 18.25
C MET A 74 -5.79 6.89 19.42
N PRO A 75 -6.51 6.56 20.52
CA PRO A 75 -6.47 7.38 21.73
C PRO A 75 -5.04 7.50 22.29
N GLN A 76 -4.69 8.67 22.80
CA GLN A 76 -3.36 8.94 23.37
C GLN A 76 -2.95 7.91 24.43
N GLY A 77 -3.87 7.53 25.33
CA GLY A 77 -3.60 6.52 26.36
C GLY A 77 -3.33 5.11 25.80
N VAL A 78 -3.76 4.80 24.57
CA VAL A 78 -3.43 3.53 23.89
C VAL A 78 -2.02 3.57 23.35
N PHE A 79 -1.59 4.73 22.79
CA PHE A 79 -0.24 4.92 22.28
C PHE A 79 0.82 4.53 23.31
N PHE A 80 0.66 4.99 24.56
CA PHE A 80 1.62 4.74 25.64
C PHE A 80 1.50 3.36 26.31
N ARG A 81 0.64 2.45 25.83
CA ARG A 81 0.55 1.10 26.41
C ARG A 81 1.80 0.29 26.11
N ALA A 82 2.28 -0.45 27.11
CA ALA A 82 3.47 -1.28 27.00
C ALA A 82 3.43 -2.24 25.79
N LEU A 83 2.29 -2.89 25.52
CA LEU A 83 2.16 -3.82 24.39
C LEU A 83 2.33 -3.13 23.03
N LEU A 84 1.84 -1.90 22.88
CA LEU A 84 2.01 -1.17 21.64
C LEU A 84 3.45 -0.67 21.48
N GLN A 85 4.06 -0.18 22.56
CA GLN A 85 5.48 0.22 22.53
C GLN A 85 6.37 -0.98 22.17
N GLN A 86 6.12 -2.16 22.75
CA GLN A 86 6.83 -3.39 22.39
C GLN A 86 6.64 -3.78 20.91
N LEU A 87 5.44 -3.61 20.35
CA LEU A 87 5.21 -3.84 18.92
C LEU A 87 6.02 -2.87 18.05
N LEU A 88 6.04 -1.58 18.40
CA LEU A 88 6.80 -0.55 17.68
C LEU A 88 8.31 -0.83 17.75
N ASP A 89 8.81 -1.21 18.92
CA ASP A 89 10.21 -1.62 19.10
C ASP A 89 10.54 -2.86 18.27
N TRP A 90 9.63 -3.85 18.23
CA TRP A 90 9.79 -5.05 17.43
C TRP A 90 9.80 -4.75 15.93
N LEU A 91 8.94 -3.85 15.43
CA LEU A 91 8.95 -3.41 14.03
C LEU A 91 10.31 -2.83 13.62
N HIS A 92 11.01 -2.16 14.54
CA HIS A 92 12.35 -1.63 14.30
C HIS A 92 13.48 -2.64 14.46
N SER A 93 13.21 -3.82 15.04
CA SER A 93 14.19 -4.89 15.22
C SER A 93 14.60 -5.54 13.88
N PRO A 94 15.72 -6.28 13.84
CA PRO A 94 16.11 -7.03 12.64
C PRO A 94 15.00 -7.96 12.15
N ALA A 95 14.34 -8.70 13.05
CA ALA A 95 13.26 -9.62 12.69
C ALA A 95 12.03 -8.90 12.09
N GLY A 96 11.69 -7.72 12.62
CA GLY A 96 10.60 -6.88 12.08
C GLY A 96 10.91 -6.36 10.68
N ARG A 97 12.14 -5.86 10.47
CA ARG A 97 12.62 -5.39 9.15
C ARG A 97 12.71 -6.51 8.13
N GLU A 98 13.17 -7.69 8.54
CA GLU A 98 13.21 -8.88 7.68
C GLU A 98 11.81 -9.32 7.26
N LEU A 99 10.83 -9.29 8.18
CA LEU A 99 9.44 -9.58 7.82
C LEU A 99 8.89 -8.55 6.83
N ALA A 100 9.11 -7.25 7.06
CA ALA A 100 8.67 -6.19 6.16
C ALA A 100 9.28 -6.35 4.75
N ALA A 101 10.59 -6.63 4.68
CA ALA A 101 11.27 -6.90 3.42
C ALA A 101 10.71 -8.13 2.69
N ARG A 102 10.41 -9.22 3.43
CA ARG A 102 9.84 -10.44 2.85
C ARG A 102 8.42 -10.24 2.33
N LEU A 103 7.60 -9.44 3.02
CA LEU A 103 6.25 -9.11 2.56
C LEU A 103 6.27 -8.19 1.33
N GLY A 104 7.34 -7.41 1.15
CA GLY A 104 7.51 -6.49 0.03
C GLY A 104 6.65 -5.23 0.16
N GLY A 105 7.17 -4.08 -0.28
CA GLY A 105 6.40 -2.83 -0.28
C GLY A 105 6.21 -2.15 1.07
N TYR A 106 6.73 -2.70 2.17
CA TYR A 106 6.63 -2.10 3.50
C TYR A 106 7.94 -1.43 3.92
N ASP A 107 7.87 -0.12 4.18
CA ASP A 107 8.90 0.62 4.91
C ASP A 107 8.40 0.93 6.32
N VAL A 108 9.02 0.29 7.32
CA VAL A 108 8.67 0.45 8.74
C VAL A 108 9.55 1.47 9.47
N SER A 109 10.46 2.16 8.78
CA SER A 109 11.44 3.07 9.40
C SER A 109 10.84 4.29 10.10
N GLN A 110 9.61 4.67 9.74
CA GLN A 110 8.86 5.77 10.36
C GLN A 110 7.83 5.28 11.40
N SER A 111 7.80 3.97 11.71
CA SER A 111 6.82 3.40 12.65
C SER A 111 6.94 4.06 14.03
N GLY A 112 5.81 4.36 14.66
CA GLY A 112 5.80 4.95 16.00
C GLY A 112 6.10 6.46 16.05
N LYS A 113 6.36 7.11 14.90
CA LYS A 113 6.48 8.56 14.84
C LYS A 113 5.13 9.21 15.12
N LEU A 114 5.08 10.06 16.15
CA LEU A 114 3.91 10.87 16.44
C LEU A 114 3.81 12.01 15.42
N VAL A 115 2.86 11.92 14.49
CA VAL A 115 2.61 12.94 13.45
C VAL A 115 1.60 14.00 13.89
N TRP A 116 0.76 13.68 14.88
CA TRP A 116 -0.25 14.58 15.42
C TRP A 116 -0.63 14.21 16.87
N SER A 117 -0.91 15.20 17.70
CA SER A 117 -1.51 15.05 19.03
C SER A 117 -2.53 16.18 19.22
N PRO A 118 -3.69 15.92 19.87
CA PRO A 118 -4.54 17.02 20.32
C PRO A 118 -3.74 17.90 21.30
N GLN A 119 -3.98 19.22 21.21
CA GLN A 119 -3.45 20.20 22.16
C GLN A 119 -4.14 20.07 23.53
#